data_AF-A0A3N0Y7T4-F1
#
_entry.id   AF-A0A3N0Y7T4-F1
#
_cell.length_a   1.000
_cell.length_b   1.000
_cell.length_c   1.000
_cell.angle_alpha   90.00
_cell.angle_beta   90.00
_cell.angle_gamma   90.00
#
_symmetry.space_group_name_H-M   'P 1'
#
loop_
_entity.id
_entity.type
_entity.pdbx_description
1 polymer ?
#
loop_
_entity_poly.entity_id
_entity_poly.type
_entity_poly.pdbx_seq_one_letter_code
_entity_poly.pdbx_strand_id
1 'polypeptide(L)'
;MSPSASPIKKKPKPPTTGDMVDKMANTVAHFEDILRTELTAMQNEFACHMSVVQSLCSKLDLLTGEMREQKKVVADHDRRVAALEQQVVDLQDRNRRSNLRLVGLPEGSEKDDPMGFLKRSLPTWLPSLEGKEIEVERAHHVYTRLSSDHAKPQVFIFKLLRYTDREIILRAARLHALVKTSDGATLSFFPDFFPATAKRSAFAPVRKEMREAGIQNFLLYPATLKVILNQAMMSTADPFQDLVTALRCTHQFIHASTTSEYFRIPRCIFFAVCDRQSHGQTGSLLWLGGGLQRIHLAMFAGFGDATAPVPRQ
;
A
#
# COMPACT_ATOMS: atom_id res chain seq x y z
N MET A 1 80.24 37.99 -86.81
CA MET A 1 79.63 36.64 -86.66
C MET A 1 80.22 35.99 -85.42
N SER A 2 79.34 35.33 -84.67
CA SER A 2 79.64 34.29 -83.66
C SER A 2 80.02 34.72 -82.23
N PRO A 3 79.60 33.91 -81.23
CA PRO A 3 78.96 34.40 -80.01
C PRO A 3 79.76 34.08 -78.73
N SER A 4 79.66 34.94 -77.71
CA SER A 4 80.17 34.65 -76.36
C SER A 4 79.01 34.18 -75.47
N ALA A 5 79.12 32.92 -75.05
CA ALA A 5 78.08 32.13 -74.40
C ALA A 5 77.67 32.62 -73.00
N SER A 6 76.38 32.38 -72.67
CA SER A 6 75.74 32.60 -71.37
C SER A 6 76.43 31.83 -70.23
N PRO A 7 76.34 32.30 -68.96
CA PRO A 7 76.87 31.58 -67.82
C PRO A 7 76.16 30.25 -67.64
N ILE A 8 76.92 29.15 -67.73
CA ILE A 8 76.46 27.80 -67.44
C ILE A 8 76.07 27.75 -65.95
N LYS A 9 74.76 27.64 -65.68
CA LYS A 9 74.26 27.20 -64.37
C LYS A 9 74.96 25.88 -64.03
N LYS A 10 75.90 25.89 -63.06
CA LYS A 10 76.49 24.66 -62.53
C LYS A 10 75.34 23.78 -62.02
N LYS A 11 75.18 22.60 -62.64
CA LYS A 11 74.25 21.58 -62.17
C LYS A 11 74.58 21.25 -60.72
N PRO A 12 73.58 21.09 -59.82
CA PRO A 12 73.82 20.68 -58.45
C PRO A 12 74.61 19.36 -58.45
N LYS A 13 75.66 19.29 -57.63
CA LYS A 13 76.46 18.07 -57.43
C LYS A 13 75.55 16.99 -56.84
N PRO A 14 75.59 15.73 -57.32
CA PRO A 14 74.74 14.67 -56.79
C PRO A 14 75.01 14.50 -55.29
N PRO A 15 73.96 14.40 -54.45
CA PRO A 15 74.12 14.26 -53.00
C PRO A 15 75.00 13.05 -52.67
N THR A 16 75.99 13.27 -51.82
CA THR A 16 76.88 12.22 -51.31
C THR A 16 76.10 11.36 -50.32
N THR A 17 76.39 10.06 -50.24
CA THR A 17 75.66 9.10 -49.39
C THR A 17 75.60 9.53 -47.91
N GLY A 18 76.61 10.23 -47.40
CA GLY A 18 76.61 10.82 -46.05
C GLY A 18 75.56 11.92 -45.84
N ASP A 19 75.35 12.80 -46.83
CA ASP A 19 74.38 13.91 -46.73
C ASP A 19 72.93 13.40 -46.65
N MET A 20 72.63 12.25 -47.28
CA MET A 20 71.32 11.62 -47.17
C MET A 20 71.11 10.98 -45.80
N VAL A 21 72.15 10.36 -45.24
CA VAL A 21 72.13 9.75 -43.90
C VAL A 21 71.93 10.82 -42.83
N ASP A 22 72.63 11.95 -42.91
CA ASP A 22 72.47 13.06 -41.95
C ASP A 22 71.08 13.71 -42.05
N LYS A 23 70.54 13.83 -43.26
CA LYS A 23 69.17 14.34 -43.45
C LYS A 23 68.13 13.37 -42.89
N MET A 24 68.31 12.06 -43.08
CA MET A 24 67.46 11.03 -42.48
C MET A 24 67.56 11.03 -40.95
N ALA A 25 68.77 11.12 -40.39
CA ALA A 25 68.99 11.21 -38.95
C ALA A 25 68.30 12.45 -38.34
N ASN A 26 68.40 13.61 -38.99
CA ASN A 26 67.71 14.82 -38.54
C ASN A 26 66.18 14.70 -38.63
N THR A 27 65.64 14.03 -39.67
CA THR A 27 64.19 13.78 -39.73
C THR A 27 63.72 12.80 -38.67
N VAL A 28 64.50 11.76 -38.36
CA VAL A 28 64.17 10.79 -37.31
C VAL A 28 64.20 11.46 -35.93
N ALA A 29 65.21 12.29 -35.65
CA ALA A 29 65.29 13.07 -34.42
C ALA A 29 64.09 14.02 -34.27
N HIS A 30 63.69 14.69 -35.37
CA HIS A 30 62.52 15.56 -35.36
C HIS A 30 61.22 14.78 -35.08
N PHE A 31 61.04 13.60 -35.67
CA PHE A 31 59.89 12.73 -35.36
C PHE A 31 59.92 12.23 -33.91
N GLU A 32 61.10 11.91 -33.37
CA GLU A 32 61.25 11.52 -31.97
C GLU A 32 60.84 12.66 -31.03
N ASP A 33 61.22 13.90 -31.33
CA ASP A 33 60.81 15.08 -30.57
C ASP A 33 59.29 15.34 -30.65
N ILE A 34 58.69 15.18 -31.84
CA ILE A 34 57.23 15.27 -32.00
C ILE A 34 56.54 14.19 -31.15
N LEU A 35 56.99 12.94 -31.21
CA LEU A 35 56.39 11.86 -30.40
C LEU A 35 56.55 12.11 -28.91
N ARG A 36 57.71 12.60 -28.45
CA ARG A 36 57.94 12.96 -27.05
C ARG A 36 57.01 14.09 -26.60
N THR A 37 56.87 15.14 -27.39
CA THR A 37 56.00 16.28 -27.08
C THR A 37 54.53 15.85 -26.99
N GLU A 38 54.02 15.11 -27.98
CA GLU A 38 52.65 14.58 -27.96
C GLU A 38 52.41 13.61 -26.79
N LEU A 39 53.38 12.74 -26.46
CA LEU A 39 53.29 11.86 -25.29
C LEU A 39 53.21 12.64 -23.98
N THR A 40 54.02 13.70 -23.82
CA THR A 40 53.94 14.55 -22.64
C THR A 40 52.63 15.33 -22.57
N ALA A 41 52.09 15.79 -23.70
CA ALA A 41 50.78 16.44 -23.75
C ALA A 41 49.67 15.49 -23.30
N MET A 42 49.63 14.26 -23.83
CA MET A 42 48.67 13.24 -23.40
C MET A 42 48.81 12.87 -21.91
N GLN A 43 50.03 12.80 -21.38
CA GLN A 43 50.26 12.56 -19.95
C GLN A 43 49.69 13.68 -19.08
N ASN A 44 49.88 14.94 -19.50
CA ASN A 44 49.34 16.11 -18.80
C ASN A 44 47.81 16.15 -18.85
N GLU A 45 47.21 15.86 -20.00
CA GLU A 45 45.75 15.75 -20.15
C GLU A 45 45.17 14.62 -19.29
N PHE A 46 45.82 13.45 -19.27
CA PHE A 46 45.40 12.33 -18.43
C PHE A 46 45.48 12.68 -16.94
N ALA A 47 46.53 13.37 -16.51
CA ALA A 47 46.64 13.86 -15.14
C ALA A 47 45.52 14.87 -14.80
N CYS A 48 45.20 15.78 -15.74
CA CYS A 48 44.08 16.71 -15.61
C CYS A 48 42.75 15.95 -15.48
N HIS A 49 42.46 15.00 -16.35
CA HIS A 49 41.26 14.17 -16.27
C HIS A 49 41.16 13.38 -14.97
N MET A 50 42.28 12.81 -14.50
CA MET A 50 42.31 12.08 -13.23
C MET A 50 41.92 12.98 -12.05
N SER A 51 42.37 14.24 -12.04
CA SER A 51 42.00 15.21 -11.00
C SER A 51 40.49 15.53 -11.01
N VAL A 52 39.89 15.64 -12.20
CA VAL A 52 38.44 15.86 -12.35
C VAL A 52 37.66 14.64 -11.87
N VAL A 53 38.11 13.43 -12.23
CA VAL A 53 37.48 12.17 -11.79
C VAL A 53 37.52 12.06 -10.27
N GLN A 54 38.65 12.37 -9.63
CA GLN A 54 38.75 12.39 -8.16
C GLN A 54 37.77 13.38 -7.54
N SER A 55 37.67 14.60 -8.08
CA SER A 55 36.70 15.60 -7.61
C SER A 55 35.25 15.13 -7.76
N LEU A 56 34.92 14.48 -8.87
CA LEU A 56 33.60 13.91 -9.11
C LEU A 56 33.29 12.75 -8.15
N CYS A 57 34.24 11.85 -7.91
CA CYS A 57 34.08 10.78 -6.93
C CYS A 57 33.79 11.34 -5.52
N SER A 58 34.56 12.33 -5.06
CA SER A 58 34.32 12.96 -3.76
C SER A 58 32.95 13.64 -3.68
N LYS A 59 32.49 14.29 -4.75
CA LYS A 59 31.14 14.88 -4.82
C LYS A 59 30.06 13.80 -4.78
N LEU A 60 30.25 12.68 -5.50
CA LEU A 60 29.31 11.55 -5.48
C LEU A 60 29.22 10.90 -4.10
N ASP A 61 30.34 10.77 -3.38
CA ASP A 61 30.35 10.24 -2.01
C ASP A 61 29.56 11.15 -1.06
N LEU A 62 29.77 12.48 -1.17
CA LEU A 62 29.02 13.47 -0.39
C LEU A 62 27.51 13.38 -0.69
N LEU A 63 27.12 13.44 -1.96
CA LEU A 63 25.72 13.35 -2.38
C LEU A 63 25.07 12.03 -1.96
N THR A 64 25.81 10.93 -2.01
CA THR A 64 25.34 9.62 -1.55
C THR A 64 25.11 9.62 -0.03
N GLY A 65 25.97 10.29 0.74
CA GLY A 65 25.80 10.52 2.16
C GLY A 65 24.54 11.33 2.47
N GLU A 66 24.38 12.48 1.81
CA GLU A 66 23.21 13.37 1.96
C GLU A 66 21.91 12.65 1.59
N MET A 67 21.89 11.89 0.49
CA MET A 67 20.72 11.12 0.07
C MET A 67 20.33 10.07 1.13
N ARG A 68 21.29 9.41 1.78
CA ARG A 68 20.99 8.45 2.87
C ARG A 68 20.35 9.16 4.05
N GLU A 69 20.84 10.34 4.40
CA GLU A 69 20.29 11.10 5.53
C GLU A 69 18.89 11.64 5.22
N GLN A 70 18.70 12.20 4.03
CA GLN A 70 17.37 12.62 3.56
C GLN A 70 16.36 11.46 3.57
N LYS A 71 16.76 10.26 3.15
CA LYS A 71 15.90 9.06 3.23
C LYS A 71 15.47 8.73 4.65
N LYS A 72 16.36 8.86 5.64
CA LYS A 72 15.99 8.65 7.05
C LYS A 72 15.02 9.71 7.53
N VAL A 73 15.28 10.97 7.18
CA VAL A 73 14.42 12.10 7.53
C VAL A 73 13.02 11.91 6.94
N VAL A 74 12.91 11.53 5.67
CA VAL A 74 11.61 11.23 5.04
C VAL A 74 10.90 10.08 5.76
N ALA A 75 11.59 8.99 6.05
CA ALA A 75 11.00 7.87 6.79
C ALA A 75 10.52 8.25 8.20
N ASP A 76 11.21 9.16 8.88
CA ASP A 76 10.75 9.71 10.17
C ASP A 76 9.49 10.59 10.00
N HIS A 77 9.48 11.46 9.00
CA HIS A 77 8.32 12.29 8.69
C HIS A 77 7.10 11.44 8.34
N ASP A 78 7.25 10.39 7.52
CA ASP A 78 6.16 9.48 7.17
C ASP A 78 5.56 8.80 8.41
N ARG A 79 6.41 8.36 9.34
CA ARG A 79 5.95 7.79 10.63
C ARG A 79 5.18 8.80 11.46
N ARG A 80 5.67 10.05 11.54
CA ARG A 80 5.03 11.12 12.31
C ARG A 80 3.70 11.54 11.68
N VAL A 81 3.64 11.66 10.36
CA VAL A 81 2.41 11.94 9.62
C VAL A 81 1.38 10.84 9.86
N ALA A 82 1.75 9.56 9.71
CA ALA A 82 0.86 8.44 9.97
C ALA A 82 0.33 8.43 11.42
N ALA A 83 1.18 8.76 12.41
CA ALA A 83 0.76 8.87 13.81
C ALA A 83 -0.22 10.04 14.03
N LEU A 84 0.03 11.20 13.41
CA LEU A 84 -0.85 12.35 13.48
C LEU A 84 -2.20 12.08 12.80
N GLU A 85 -2.21 11.41 11.65
CA GLU A 85 -3.44 11.00 10.97
C GLU A 85 -4.30 10.10 11.86
N GLN A 86 -3.69 9.11 12.53
CA GLN A 86 -4.40 8.27 13.50
C GLN A 86 -4.97 9.08 14.66
N GLN A 87 -4.21 10.03 15.21
CA GLN A 87 -4.69 10.91 16.28
C GLN A 87 -5.86 11.78 15.83
N VAL A 88 -5.81 12.34 14.61
CA VAL A 88 -6.89 13.14 14.04
C VAL A 88 -8.16 12.30 13.88
N VAL A 89 -8.05 11.08 13.34
CA VAL A 89 -9.19 10.16 13.21
C VAL A 89 -9.81 9.86 14.58
N ASP A 90 -8.99 9.54 15.58
CA ASP A 90 -9.40 9.26 16.94
C ASP A 90 -10.09 10.44 17.63
N LEU A 91 -9.55 11.65 17.48
CA LEU A 91 -10.17 12.89 17.99
C LEU A 91 -11.51 13.17 17.30
N GLN A 92 -11.59 13.01 15.98
CA GLN A 92 -12.81 13.21 15.21
C GLN A 92 -13.91 12.23 15.64
N ASP A 93 -13.57 10.95 15.82
CA ASP A 93 -14.55 9.95 16.25
C ASP A 93 -14.96 10.13 17.71
N ARG A 94 -14.04 10.53 18.61
CA ARG A 94 -14.40 10.87 20.00
C ARG A 94 -15.38 12.04 20.04
N ASN A 95 -15.17 13.06 19.22
CA ASN A 95 -16.09 14.19 19.10
C ASN A 95 -17.48 13.78 18.59
N ARG A 96 -17.53 12.79 17.69
CA ARG A 96 -18.77 12.26 17.09
C ARG A 96 -19.39 11.10 17.85
N ARG A 97 -18.80 10.67 18.97
CA ARG A 97 -19.20 9.44 19.68
C ARG A 97 -20.66 9.44 20.14
N SER A 98 -21.19 10.62 20.50
CA SER A 98 -22.58 10.83 20.91
C SER A 98 -23.52 11.21 19.76
N ASN A 99 -23.02 11.26 18.53
CA ASN A 99 -23.82 11.58 17.35
C ASN A 99 -24.47 10.31 16.78
N LEU A 100 -25.64 10.50 16.17
CA LEU A 100 -26.39 9.52 15.41
C LEU A 100 -26.77 10.07 14.03
N ARG A 101 -26.80 9.16 13.06
CA ARG A 101 -27.32 9.38 11.71
C ARG A 101 -28.66 8.68 11.58
N LEU A 102 -29.69 9.43 11.24
CA LEU A 102 -31.00 8.93 10.86
C LEU A 102 -31.15 9.06 9.35
N VAL A 103 -31.49 7.94 8.70
CA VAL A 103 -31.68 7.85 7.25
C VAL A 103 -33.13 7.45 6.98
N GLY A 104 -33.73 8.06 5.95
CA GLY A 104 -35.10 7.76 5.52
C GLY A 104 -36.18 8.67 6.12
N LEU A 105 -35.78 9.68 6.90
CA LEU A 105 -36.70 10.69 7.43
C LEU A 105 -37.11 11.65 6.29
N PRO A 106 -38.41 11.78 5.96
CA PRO A 106 -38.89 12.75 4.97
C PRO A 106 -38.52 14.18 5.38
N GLU A 107 -38.09 14.98 4.40
CA GLU A 107 -37.74 16.38 4.63
C GLU A 107 -38.97 17.19 5.08
N GLY A 108 -38.82 18.04 6.10
CA GLY A 108 -39.88 18.90 6.62
C GLY A 108 -40.80 18.23 7.65
N SER A 109 -40.58 16.96 7.98
CA SER A 109 -41.31 16.26 9.05
C SER A 109 -41.06 16.86 10.44
N GLU A 110 -39.90 17.47 10.62
CA GLU A 110 -39.42 18.09 11.84
C GLU A 110 -39.98 19.50 12.08
N LYS A 111 -40.38 20.20 11.00
CA LYS A 111 -40.84 21.60 11.02
C LYS A 111 -39.81 22.52 11.70
N ASP A 112 -40.27 23.50 12.48
CA ASP A 112 -39.39 24.51 13.10
C ASP A 112 -38.64 24.04 14.36
N ASP A 113 -38.95 22.84 14.89
CA ASP A 113 -38.33 22.31 16.13
C ASP A 113 -37.79 20.88 15.94
N PRO A 114 -36.57 20.75 15.38
CA PRO A 114 -35.92 19.45 15.16
C PRO A 114 -35.67 18.66 16.46
N MET A 115 -35.38 19.35 17.56
CA MET A 115 -35.02 18.70 18.82
C MET A 115 -36.26 18.18 19.54
N GLY A 116 -37.31 18.98 19.68
CA GLY A 116 -38.56 18.51 20.26
C GLY A 116 -39.26 17.48 19.38
N PHE A 117 -39.12 17.57 18.04
CA PHE A 117 -39.54 16.50 17.14
C PHE A 117 -38.89 15.16 17.51
N LEU A 118 -37.56 15.12 17.64
CA LEU A 118 -36.86 13.88 18.04
C LEU A 118 -37.31 13.37 19.42
N LYS A 119 -37.50 14.27 20.40
CA LYS A 119 -37.95 13.89 21.74
C LYS A 119 -39.34 13.21 21.72
N ARG A 120 -40.25 13.68 20.86
CA ARG A 120 -41.58 13.10 20.68
C ARG A 120 -41.56 11.81 19.85
N SER A 121 -40.75 11.78 18.80
CA SER A 121 -40.76 10.70 17.80
C SER A 121 -39.95 9.46 18.23
N LEU A 122 -38.85 9.62 18.97
CA LEU A 122 -38.00 8.50 19.37
C LEU A 122 -38.74 7.43 20.19
N PRO A 123 -39.56 7.76 21.22
CA PRO A 123 -40.36 6.77 21.94
C PRO A 123 -41.40 6.06 21.05
N THR A 124 -42.00 6.78 20.09
CA THR A 124 -42.97 6.20 19.15
C THR A 124 -42.32 5.20 18.20
N TRP A 125 -41.12 5.53 17.69
CA TRP A 125 -40.37 4.67 16.78
C TRP A 125 -39.71 3.48 17.48
N LEU A 126 -39.27 3.68 18.72
CA LEU A 126 -38.55 2.70 19.53
C LEU A 126 -39.22 2.61 20.91
N PRO A 127 -40.24 1.75 21.06
CA PRO A 127 -41.01 1.63 22.31
C PRO A 127 -40.16 1.31 23.54
N SER A 128 -39.00 0.66 23.36
CA SER A 128 -38.02 0.43 24.44
C SER A 128 -37.43 1.70 25.09
N LEU A 129 -37.68 2.87 24.49
CA LEU A 129 -37.30 4.19 25.00
C LEU A 129 -38.44 4.90 25.75
N GLU A 130 -39.63 4.30 25.83
CA GLU A 130 -40.75 4.87 26.56
C GLU A 130 -40.38 5.10 28.04
N GLY A 131 -40.71 6.29 28.57
CA GLY A 131 -40.35 6.71 29.92
C GLY A 131 -38.89 7.12 30.12
N LYS A 132 -38.03 7.06 29.09
CA LYS A 132 -36.65 7.59 29.16
C LYS A 132 -36.58 9.02 28.68
N GLU A 133 -35.97 9.87 29.47
CA GLU A 133 -35.67 11.24 29.08
C GLU A 133 -34.38 11.26 28.25
N ILE A 134 -34.52 11.56 26.94
CA ILE A 134 -33.39 11.65 26.02
C ILE A 134 -33.08 13.12 25.76
N GLU A 135 -31.86 13.52 26.11
CA GLU A 135 -31.37 14.88 25.94
C GLU A 135 -30.67 15.03 24.59
N VAL A 136 -31.32 15.75 23.66
CA VAL A 136 -30.75 16.10 22.35
C VAL A 136 -30.10 17.48 22.45
N GLU A 137 -28.81 17.57 22.14
CA GLU A 137 -28.03 18.81 22.16
C GLU A 137 -28.19 19.61 20.87
N ARG A 138 -28.19 18.92 19.72
CA ARG A 138 -28.36 19.51 18.39
C ARG A 138 -28.92 18.50 17.42
N ALA A 139 -29.68 18.96 16.43
CA ALA A 139 -30.21 18.14 15.35
C ALA A 139 -30.34 18.96 14.07
N HIS A 140 -29.94 18.41 12.92
CA HIS A 140 -29.97 19.08 11.63
C HIS A 140 -29.90 18.09 10.47
N HIS A 141 -30.41 18.49 9.30
CA HIS A 141 -30.18 17.80 8.04
C HIS A 141 -28.79 18.09 7.48
N VAL A 142 -28.15 17.08 6.89
CA VAL A 142 -26.90 17.24 6.14
C VAL A 142 -27.23 17.49 4.68
N TYR A 143 -27.31 18.77 4.33
CA TYR A 143 -27.48 19.20 2.95
C TYR A 143 -26.20 18.97 2.16
N THR A 144 -26.26 18.04 1.20
CA THR A 144 -25.17 17.85 0.25
C THR A 144 -25.49 18.65 -1.01
N ARG A 145 -24.62 19.58 -1.42
CA ARG A 145 -24.82 20.43 -2.61
C ARG A 145 -25.07 19.65 -3.92
N LEU A 146 -24.79 18.35 -3.94
CA LEU A 146 -24.94 17.45 -5.09
C LEU A 146 -26.34 16.81 -5.21
N SER A 147 -27.17 16.86 -4.17
CA SER A 147 -28.54 16.33 -4.23
C SER A 147 -29.52 17.45 -4.58
N SER A 148 -29.58 17.82 -5.85
CA SER A 148 -30.69 18.63 -6.39
C SER A 148 -32.01 17.85 -6.47
N ASP A 149 -31.95 16.54 -6.20
CA ASP A 149 -33.09 15.65 -6.20
C ASP A 149 -33.72 15.59 -4.81
N HIS A 150 -34.71 16.46 -4.59
CA HIS A 150 -35.53 16.52 -3.38
C HIS A 150 -36.34 15.24 -3.11
N ALA A 151 -36.31 14.26 -4.04
CA ALA A 151 -37.01 12.99 -3.87
C ALA A 151 -36.31 12.05 -2.88
N LYS A 152 -35.00 12.20 -2.63
CA LYS A 152 -34.25 11.32 -1.73
C LYS A 152 -34.17 11.90 -0.32
N PRO A 153 -34.71 11.21 0.72
CA PRO A 153 -34.57 11.64 2.10
C PRO A 153 -33.11 11.89 2.50
N GLN A 154 -32.80 13.11 2.91
CA GLN A 154 -31.46 13.48 3.38
C GLN A 154 -31.13 12.86 4.74
N VAL A 155 -29.84 12.70 5.01
CA VAL A 155 -29.37 12.20 6.31
C VAL A 155 -29.60 13.27 7.37
N PHE A 156 -30.32 12.90 8.42
CA PHE A 156 -30.54 13.74 9.59
C PHE A 156 -29.55 13.36 10.69
N ILE A 157 -28.71 14.30 11.10
CA ILE A 157 -27.70 14.09 12.15
C ILE A 157 -28.14 14.80 13.42
N PHE A 158 -28.08 14.06 14.53
CA PHE A 158 -28.32 14.63 15.85
C PHE A 158 -27.29 14.15 16.86
N LYS A 159 -26.98 15.01 17.82
CA LYS A 159 -26.05 14.75 18.91
C LYS A 159 -26.82 14.68 20.22
N LEU A 160 -26.57 13.64 20.97
CA LEU A 160 -27.10 13.46 22.31
C LEU A 160 -26.13 13.99 23.35
N LEU A 161 -26.66 14.43 24.48
CA LEU A 161 -25.83 14.87 25.59
C LEU A 161 -25.01 13.71 26.18
N ARG A 162 -25.62 12.53 26.28
CA ARG A 162 -25.01 11.34 26.87
C ARG A 162 -24.72 10.27 25.83
N TYR A 163 -23.49 9.73 25.87
CA TYR A 163 -23.09 8.60 25.03
C TYR A 163 -23.91 7.32 25.30
N THR A 164 -24.38 7.14 26.55
CA THR A 164 -25.20 5.99 26.94
C THR A 164 -26.51 5.94 26.17
N ASP A 165 -27.14 7.10 25.96
CA ASP A 165 -28.44 7.19 25.27
C ASP A 165 -28.27 6.81 23.81
N ARG A 166 -27.15 7.21 23.21
CA ARG A 166 -26.76 6.83 21.85
C ARG A 166 -26.64 5.31 21.70
N GLU A 167 -26.02 4.62 22.66
CA GLU A 167 -25.92 3.16 22.65
C GLU A 167 -27.28 2.46 22.85
N ILE A 168 -28.13 3.02 23.72
CA ILE A 168 -29.47 2.48 23.96
C ILE A 168 -30.31 2.57 22.68
N ILE A 169 -30.32 3.72 22.00
CA ILE A 169 -31.04 3.92 20.74
C ILE A 169 -30.53 2.95 19.67
N LEU A 170 -29.21 2.82 19.50
CA LEU A 170 -28.64 1.88 18.51
C LEU A 170 -28.98 0.43 18.81
N ARG A 171 -28.99 0.04 20.09
CA ARG A 171 -29.38 -1.31 20.50
C ARG A 171 -30.85 -1.56 20.21
N ALA A 172 -31.72 -0.62 20.57
CA ALA A 172 -33.15 -0.68 20.28
C ALA A 172 -33.40 -0.81 18.76
N ALA A 173 -32.77 0.04 17.95
CA ALA A 173 -32.90 0.01 16.49
C ALA A 173 -32.40 -1.30 15.85
N ARG A 174 -31.43 -2.00 16.46
CA ARG A 174 -30.98 -3.32 15.96
C ARG A 174 -31.95 -4.45 16.32
N LEU A 175 -32.68 -4.32 17.43
CA LEU A 175 -33.69 -5.29 17.84
C LEU A 175 -34.96 -5.14 16.99
N HIS A 176 -35.35 -3.90 16.69
CA HIS A 176 -36.45 -3.60 15.79
C HIS A 176 -35.97 -3.66 14.34
N ALA A 177 -36.16 -4.81 13.67
CA ALA A 177 -35.67 -5.06 12.32
C ALA A 177 -36.10 -4.00 11.28
N LEU A 178 -37.23 -3.32 11.51
CA LEU A 178 -37.73 -2.26 10.63
C LEU A 178 -38.47 -1.21 11.46
N VAL A 179 -37.86 -0.03 11.60
CA VAL A 179 -38.52 1.13 12.21
C VAL A 179 -39.29 1.86 11.12
N LYS A 180 -40.60 2.03 11.30
CA LYS A 180 -41.44 2.77 10.36
C LYS A 180 -42.01 4.02 11.01
N THR A 181 -42.12 5.07 10.21
CA THR A 181 -42.85 6.29 10.55
C THR A 181 -44.36 6.04 10.39
N SER A 182 -45.20 6.88 11.01
CA SER A 182 -46.66 6.92 10.76
C SER A 182 -46.99 6.98 9.27
N ASP A 183 -46.14 7.67 8.51
CA ASP A 183 -46.33 7.94 7.09
C ASP A 183 -45.80 6.80 6.20
N GLY A 184 -45.40 5.66 6.80
CA GLY A 184 -44.90 4.47 6.12
C GLY A 184 -43.42 4.51 5.74
N ALA A 185 -42.72 5.64 5.95
CA ALA A 185 -41.30 5.78 5.67
C ALA A 185 -40.45 4.88 6.58
N THR A 186 -39.48 4.17 5.99
CA THR A 186 -38.54 3.30 6.72
C THR A 186 -37.38 4.11 7.26
N LEU A 187 -37.13 4.00 8.56
CA LEU A 187 -36.07 4.69 9.27
C LEU A 187 -34.93 3.74 9.60
N SER A 188 -33.70 4.23 9.47
CA SER A 188 -32.49 3.48 9.85
C SER A 188 -31.56 4.35 10.67
N PHE A 189 -31.11 3.82 11.81
CA PHE A 189 -30.21 4.50 12.74
C PHE A 189 -28.78 3.96 12.61
N PHE A 190 -27.82 4.85 12.41
CA PHE A 190 -26.41 4.52 12.29
C PHE A 190 -25.52 5.38 13.21
N PRO A 191 -24.38 4.83 13.65
CA PRO A 191 -23.26 5.63 14.15
C PRO A 191 -22.87 6.75 13.18
N ASP A 192 -22.53 7.93 13.70
CA ASP A 192 -21.77 8.92 12.93
C ASP A 192 -20.26 8.69 13.13
N PHE A 193 -19.61 8.07 12.16
CA PHE A 193 -18.16 7.89 12.14
C PHE A 193 -17.49 8.90 11.21
N PHE A 194 -16.24 9.24 11.49
CA PHE A 194 -15.38 9.91 10.53
C PHE A 194 -15.16 9.01 9.29
N PRO A 195 -15.02 9.55 8.06
CA PRO A 195 -14.94 8.74 6.84
C PRO A 195 -13.89 7.61 6.86
N ALA A 196 -12.73 7.84 7.48
CA ALA A 196 -11.70 6.81 7.62
C ALA A 196 -12.20 5.59 8.42
N THR A 197 -12.97 5.83 9.48
CA THR A 197 -13.59 4.81 10.35
C THR A 197 -14.90 4.28 9.77
N ALA A 198 -15.60 5.05 8.93
CA ALA A 198 -16.84 4.63 8.27
C ALA A 198 -16.64 3.40 7.35
N LYS A 199 -15.41 3.14 6.90
CA LYS A 199 -15.01 1.92 6.17
C LYS A 199 -15.37 0.61 6.90
N ARG A 200 -15.68 0.67 8.20
CA ARG A 200 -16.25 -0.46 8.97
C ARG A 200 -17.47 -1.12 8.31
N SER A 201 -18.28 -0.38 7.56
CA SER A 201 -19.44 -0.94 6.85
C SER A 201 -19.03 -1.96 5.77
N ALA A 202 -17.86 -1.77 5.14
CA ALA A 202 -17.33 -2.69 4.13
C ALA A 202 -17.01 -4.07 4.69
N PHE A 203 -16.77 -4.19 5.99
CA PHE A 203 -16.54 -5.48 6.66
C PHE A 203 -17.85 -6.25 6.96
N ALA A 204 -19.03 -5.64 6.81
CA ALA A 204 -20.30 -6.31 7.10
C ALA A 204 -20.52 -7.62 6.32
N PRO A 205 -20.34 -7.68 4.99
CA PRO A 205 -20.50 -8.93 4.23
C PRO A 205 -19.49 -10.00 4.67
N VAL A 206 -18.21 -9.64 4.77
CA VAL A 206 -17.12 -10.52 5.22
C VAL A 206 -17.41 -11.12 6.59
N ARG A 207 -17.87 -10.30 7.54
CA ARG A 207 -18.24 -10.75 8.89
C ARG A 207 -19.49 -11.62 8.91
N LYS A 208 -20.42 -11.43 7.97
CA LYS A 208 -21.59 -12.31 7.82
C LYS A 208 -21.12 -13.70 7.37
N GLU A 209 -20.32 -13.76 6.33
CA GLU A 209 -19.75 -15.03 5.82
C GLU A 209 -18.93 -15.77 6.89
N MET A 210 -18.10 -15.05 7.65
CA MET A 210 -17.32 -15.66 8.73
C MET A 210 -18.21 -16.24 9.83
N ARG A 211 -19.31 -15.57 10.18
CA ARG A 211 -20.28 -16.09 11.16
C ARG A 211 -21.00 -17.32 10.65
N GLU A 212 -21.37 -17.33 9.37
CA GLU A 212 -21.98 -18.50 8.70
C GLU A 212 -21.02 -19.69 8.65
N ALA A 213 -19.71 -19.44 8.54
CA ALA A 213 -18.67 -20.45 8.61
C ALA A 213 -18.30 -20.88 10.05
N GLY A 214 -18.94 -20.32 11.09
CA GLY A 214 -18.63 -20.63 12.49
C GLY A 214 -17.36 -19.97 13.05
N ILE A 215 -16.75 -19.03 12.30
CA ILE A 215 -15.50 -18.36 12.68
C ILE A 215 -15.79 -17.14 13.55
N GLN A 216 -15.20 -17.11 14.75
CA GLN A 216 -15.30 -15.97 15.66
C GLN A 216 -14.54 -14.76 15.11
N ASN A 217 -15.25 -13.63 15.02
CA ASN A 217 -14.69 -12.39 14.50
C ASN A 217 -15.13 -11.18 15.32
N PHE A 218 -14.21 -10.22 15.45
CA PHE A 218 -14.38 -8.97 16.17
C PHE A 218 -13.91 -7.82 15.30
N LEU A 219 -14.69 -6.75 15.22
CA LEU A 219 -14.26 -5.54 14.51
C LEU A 219 -13.79 -4.51 15.53
N LEU A 220 -12.47 -4.34 15.64
CA LEU A 220 -11.82 -3.40 16.53
C LEU A 220 -11.82 -1.99 15.92
N TYR A 221 -11.83 -0.98 16.79
CA TYR A 221 -11.64 0.40 16.39
C TYR A 221 -10.19 0.63 15.89
N PRO A 222 -9.96 1.46 14.85
CA PRO A 222 -10.95 2.17 14.03
C PRO A 222 -11.65 1.29 12.99
N ALA A 223 -10.95 0.38 12.31
CA ALA A 223 -11.55 -0.52 11.31
C ALA A 223 -10.70 -1.79 11.10
N THR A 224 -10.32 -2.45 12.19
CA THR A 224 -9.46 -3.64 12.13
C THR A 224 -10.27 -4.89 12.45
N LEU A 225 -10.36 -5.81 11.51
CA LEU A 225 -11.02 -7.10 11.72
C LEU A 225 -10.05 -8.07 12.39
N LYS A 226 -10.40 -8.48 13.60
CA LYS A 226 -9.72 -9.52 14.36
C LYS A 226 -10.48 -10.84 14.23
N VAL A 227 -9.78 -11.88 13.82
CA VAL A 227 -10.33 -13.22 13.59
C VAL A 227 -9.64 -14.19 14.54
N ILE A 228 -10.42 -15.08 15.16
CA ILE A 228 -9.90 -16.15 16.02
C ILE A 228 -10.10 -17.46 15.29
N LEU A 229 -8.98 -18.15 15.00
CA LEU A 229 -8.95 -19.44 14.34
C LEU A 229 -8.04 -20.37 15.11
N ASN A 230 -8.57 -21.46 15.63
CA ASN A 230 -7.78 -22.51 16.30
C ASN A 230 -6.80 -21.96 17.35
N GLN A 231 -7.27 -21.03 18.19
CA GLN A 231 -6.50 -20.32 19.23
C GLN A 231 -5.44 -19.33 18.73
N ALA A 232 -5.25 -19.19 17.41
CA ALA A 232 -4.47 -18.13 16.81
C ALA A 232 -5.34 -16.90 16.53
N MET A 233 -4.79 -15.72 16.83
CA MET A 233 -5.44 -14.43 16.56
C MET A 233 -4.78 -13.77 15.35
N MET A 234 -5.58 -13.43 14.34
CA MET A 234 -5.14 -12.68 13.17
C MET A 234 -5.88 -11.36 13.10
N SER A 235 -5.22 -10.31 12.61
CA SER A 235 -5.82 -8.98 12.46
C SER A 235 -5.56 -8.45 11.05
N THR A 236 -6.58 -7.92 10.39
CA THR A 236 -6.47 -7.26 9.09
C THR A 236 -7.13 -5.89 9.13
N ALA A 237 -6.52 -4.90 8.47
CA ALA A 237 -7.09 -3.58 8.26
C ALA A 237 -7.88 -3.49 6.93
N ASP A 238 -7.78 -4.51 6.08
CA ASP A 238 -8.41 -4.54 4.77
C ASP A 238 -9.56 -5.56 4.72
N PRO A 239 -10.68 -5.20 4.06
CA PRO A 239 -11.87 -6.03 3.96
C PRO A 239 -11.76 -7.12 2.88
N PHE A 240 -10.58 -7.43 2.35
CA PHE A 240 -10.43 -8.30 1.19
C PHE A 240 -10.95 -9.73 1.43
N GLN A 241 -11.74 -10.19 0.45
CA GLN A 241 -12.39 -11.51 0.39
C GLN A 241 -11.40 -12.68 0.37
N ASP A 242 -10.18 -12.47 -0.13
CA ASP A 242 -9.14 -13.51 -0.26
C ASP A 242 -8.75 -14.12 1.09
N LEU A 243 -8.84 -13.33 2.17
CA LEU A 243 -8.67 -13.82 3.53
C LEU A 243 -9.76 -14.83 3.88
N VAL A 244 -11.03 -14.55 3.56
CA VAL A 244 -12.14 -15.48 3.86
C VAL A 244 -11.97 -16.79 3.11
N THR A 245 -11.58 -16.75 1.85
CA THR A 245 -11.34 -17.94 1.02
C THR A 245 -10.19 -18.77 1.58
N ALA A 246 -9.06 -18.14 1.90
CA ALA A 246 -7.92 -18.82 2.52
C ALA A 246 -8.29 -19.43 3.89
N LEU A 247 -9.07 -18.71 4.70
CA LEU A 247 -9.50 -19.17 6.02
C LEU A 247 -10.53 -20.30 5.95
N ARG A 248 -11.46 -20.28 4.99
CA ARG A 248 -12.39 -21.40 4.74
C ARG A 248 -11.64 -22.67 4.34
N CYS A 249 -10.64 -22.56 3.46
CA CYS A 249 -9.82 -23.71 3.07
C CYS A 249 -9.10 -24.33 4.28
N THR A 250 -8.53 -23.51 5.17
CA THR A 250 -7.88 -24.01 6.39
C THR A 250 -8.89 -24.61 7.39
N HIS A 251 -10.07 -24.01 7.55
CA HIS A 251 -11.10 -24.51 8.47
C HIS A 251 -11.72 -25.84 8.01
N GLN A 252 -12.06 -25.95 6.71
CA GLN A 252 -12.60 -27.17 6.13
C GLN A 252 -11.59 -28.33 6.13
N PHE A 253 -10.33 -28.05 5.81
CA PHE A 253 -9.26 -29.05 5.82
C PHE A 253 -9.03 -29.61 7.23
N ILE A 254 -9.05 -28.74 8.25
CA ILE A 254 -8.84 -29.15 9.64
C ILE A 254 -10.05 -29.95 10.16
N HIS A 255 -11.28 -29.52 9.89
CA HIS A 255 -12.47 -30.29 10.26
C HIS A 255 -12.46 -31.70 9.66
N ALA A 256 -12.13 -31.83 8.36
CA ALA A 256 -12.03 -33.12 7.68
C ALA A 256 -10.95 -34.03 8.29
N SER A 257 -9.83 -33.46 8.74
CA SER A 257 -8.75 -34.21 9.42
C SER A 257 -9.14 -34.67 10.84
N THR A 258 -9.99 -33.91 11.55
CA THR A 258 -10.43 -34.25 12.91
C THR A 258 -11.59 -35.24 12.99
N THR A 259 -12.41 -35.33 11.93
CA THR A 259 -13.55 -36.27 11.88
C THR A 259 -13.22 -37.61 11.21
N SER A 260 -12.03 -37.75 10.62
CA SER A 260 -11.58 -39.01 10.01
C SER A 260 -10.73 -39.80 11.01
N GLU A 261 -11.19 -40.97 11.44
CA GLU A 261 -10.42 -41.92 12.26
C GLU A 261 -9.11 -42.41 11.59
N TYR A 262 -8.93 -42.14 10.30
CA TYR A 262 -7.81 -42.63 9.50
C TYR A 262 -6.66 -41.64 9.28
N PHE A 263 -6.79 -40.36 9.67
CA PHE A 263 -5.77 -39.33 9.39
C PHE A 263 -5.08 -38.82 10.66
N ARG A 264 -4.22 -39.64 11.27
CA ARG A 264 -3.17 -39.16 12.20
C ARG A 264 -1.95 -38.71 11.40
N ILE A 265 -1.95 -37.46 10.91
CA ILE A 265 -0.73 -36.82 10.38
C ILE A 265 -0.11 -35.96 11.50
N PRO A 266 1.22 -36.02 11.73
CA PRO A 266 1.88 -35.19 12.73
C PRO A 266 1.79 -33.70 12.35
N ARG A 267 1.74 -32.84 13.39
CA ARG A 267 1.47 -31.39 13.39
C ARG A 267 2.48 -30.49 12.65
N CYS A 268 3.06 -30.94 11.54
CA CYS A 268 4.07 -30.19 10.81
C CYS A 268 3.57 -29.81 9.41
N ILE A 269 3.40 -28.49 9.21
CA ILE A 269 3.44 -27.74 7.95
C ILE A 269 2.13 -27.74 7.13
N PHE A 270 1.54 -26.55 6.94
CA PHE A 270 1.39 -25.90 5.62
C PHE A 270 0.72 -24.52 5.76
N PHE A 271 1.46 -23.46 5.46
CA PHE A 271 0.93 -22.15 5.06
C PHE A 271 1.52 -21.82 3.69
N ALA A 272 0.67 -21.77 2.67
CA ALA A 272 1.00 -21.16 1.39
C ALA A 272 -0.07 -20.10 1.14
N VAL A 273 0.30 -18.82 1.23
CA VAL A 273 -0.53 -17.72 0.76
C VAL A 273 0.10 -17.13 -0.49
N CYS A 274 -0.78 -16.93 -1.48
CA CYS A 274 -0.57 -16.37 -2.80
C CYS A 274 0.45 -15.24 -2.90
N ASP A 275 1.32 -15.33 -3.90
CA ASP A 275 1.95 -14.17 -4.52
C ASP A 275 1.72 -14.24 -6.04
N ARG A 276 0.99 -13.27 -6.60
CA ARG A 276 0.95 -13.04 -8.05
C ARG A 276 0.88 -11.55 -8.36
N GLN A 277 2.09 -11.04 -8.60
CA GLN A 277 2.49 -9.97 -9.53
C GLN A 277 2.33 -8.51 -9.10
N SER A 278 3.46 -7.91 -8.71
CA SER A 278 3.95 -6.71 -9.43
C SER A 278 5.49 -6.73 -9.52
N HIS A 279 5.97 -6.54 -10.74
CA HIS A 279 7.35 -6.45 -11.24
C HIS A 279 8.55 -6.55 -10.28
N GLY A 280 9.35 -7.61 -10.48
CA GLY A 280 10.82 -7.49 -10.59
C GLY A 280 11.64 -7.31 -9.32
N GLN A 281 11.78 -8.35 -8.50
CA GLN A 281 13.07 -8.91 -8.05
C GLN A 281 12.81 -10.08 -7.09
N THR A 282 13.53 -11.17 -7.32
CA THR A 282 13.39 -12.46 -6.65
C THR A 282 13.94 -12.44 -5.22
N GLY A 283 13.14 -12.89 -4.25
CA GLY A 283 13.62 -13.13 -2.89
C GLY A 283 12.49 -13.48 -1.92
N SER A 284 12.02 -14.73 -1.91
CA SER A 284 11.12 -15.24 -0.88
C SER A 284 11.87 -15.40 0.45
N LEU A 285 11.43 -14.71 1.50
CA LEU A 285 11.94 -14.87 2.87
C LEU A 285 10.93 -15.70 3.68
N LEU A 286 11.32 -16.93 4.00
CA LEU A 286 10.58 -17.82 4.89
C LEU A 286 11.09 -17.62 6.33
N TRP A 287 10.22 -17.28 7.27
CA TRP A 287 10.57 -17.19 8.69
C TRP A 287 10.33 -18.54 9.36
N LEU A 288 11.38 -19.35 9.47
CA LEU A 288 11.42 -20.47 10.40
C LEU A 288 12.04 -19.96 11.70
N GLY A 289 11.42 -20.32 12.83
CA GLY A 289 11.90 -19.90 14.15
C GLY A 289 13.37 -20.29 14.34
N GLY A 290 14.23 -19.27 14.45
CA GLY A 290 15.65 -19.40 14.78
C GLY A 290 16.61 -19.38 13.57
N GLY A 291 16.85 -18.20 12.98
CA GLY A 291 18.02 -17.92 12.13
C GLY A 291 17.80 -17.97 10.61
N LEU A 292 18.34 -16.96 9.90
CA LEU A 292 18.26 -16.81 8.44
C LEU A 292 19.31 -17.71 7.74
N GLN A 293 18.88 -18.63 6.87
CA GLN A 293 19.75 -19.22 5.84
C GLN A 293 19.02 -19.36 4.50
N ARG A 294 19.71 -19.02 3.41
CA ARG A 294 19.25 -19.14 2.01
C ARG A 294 19.48 -20.57 1.52
N ILE A 295 18.46 -21.23 0.97
CA ILE A 295 18.60 -22.55 0.32
C ILE A 295 18.15 -22.44 -1.14
N HIS A 296 18.99 -22.93 -2.06
CA HIS A 296 18.72 -23.05 -3.50
C HIS A 296 17.87 -24.29 -3.78
N LEU A 297 16.80 -24.14 -4.57
CA LEU A 297 15.85 -25.21 -4.89
C LEU A 297 16.43 -26.15 -5.97
N ALA A 298 16.57 -27.45 -5.66
CA ALA A 298 16.88 -28.50 -6.62
C ALA A 298 15.70 -29.48 -6.76
N MET A 299 15.44 -29.88 -8.00
CA MET A 299 14.30 -30.68 -8.49
C MET A 299 14.03 -31.98 -7.71
N PHE A 300 12.75 -32.32 -7.58
CA PHE A 300 12.30 -33.72 -7.56
C PHE A 300 11.14 -33.90 -8.53
N ALA A 301 11.43 -34.57 -9.65
CA ALA A 301 10.48 -35.22 -10.51
C ALA A 301 10.27 -36.65 -10.00
N GLY A 302 9.04 -37.16 -10.10
CA GLY A 302 8.73 -38.58 -9.95
C GLY A 302 7.49 -38.82 -9.11
N PHE A 303 6.35 -39.08 -9.77
CA PHE A 303 5.48 -40.24 -9.56
C PHE A 303 4.15 -39.99 -10.30
N GLY A 304 3.89 -40.79 -11.34
CA GLY A 304 2.63 -40.78 -12.06
C GLY A 304 2.65 -41.74 -13.24
N ASP A 305 2.37 -43.02 -12.98
CA ASP A 305 1.69 -43.89 -13.94
C ASP A 305 1.11 -45.10 -13.21
N ALA A 306 -0.23 -45.16 -13.14
CA ALA A 306 -0.97 -46.37 -12.77
C ALA A 306 -2.34 -46.33 -13.49
N THR A 307 -2.45 -47.21 -14.46
CA THR A 307 -3.57 -47.49 -15.35
C THR A 307 -4.76 -48.10 -14.60
N ALA A 308 -5.98 -47.68 -14.95
CA ALA A 308 -7.24 -48.27 -14.46
C ALA A 308 -7.73 -49.41 -15.39
N PRO A 309 -8.37 -50.48 -14.88
CA PRO A 309 -9.10 -51.42 -15.71
C PRO A 309 -10.61 -51.14 -15.75
N VAL A 310 -11.15 -51.25 -16.96
CA VAL A 310 -12.58 -51.20 -17.33
C VAL A 310 -13.25 -52.55 -17.05
N PRO A 311 -14.50 -52.63 -16.55
CA PRO A 311 -15.26 -53.87 -16.57
C PRO A 311 -15.97 -54.04 -17.92
N ARG A 312 -15.80 -55.23 -18.54
CA ARG A 312 -16.61 -55.68 -19.69
C ARG A 312 -17.95 -56.22 -19.19
N GLN A 313 -18.99 -55.89 -19.97
CA GLN A 313 -20.32 -56.51 -20.17
C GLN A 313 -20.91 -57.33 -19.01
#